data_AF-A0AB40BR42-F1
#
_entry.id   AF-A0AB40BR42-F1
#
_cell.length_a   1.000
_cell.length_b   1.000
_cell.length_c   1.000
_cell.angle_alpha   90.00
_cell.angle_beta   90.00
_cell.angle_gamma   90.00
#
_symmetry.space_group_name_H-M   'P 1'
#
loop_
_entity.id
_entity.type
_entity.pdbx_description
1 polymer ?
#
loop_
_entity_poly.entity_id
_entity_poly.type
_entity_poly.pdbx_seq_one_letter_code
_entity_poly.pdbx_strand_id
1 'polypeptide(L)'
;MEYPSYHVLKPLKLHWQWHQMERGMPAKVEVAGIPGRTSPARWYNIKAFSCANRLIKHLSSNGVPMALASNPPKLNMEGKISDHHGWKESFLAIVGGDDVINGKQSPDIFPEAAKRINTEP
;
A
#
# COMPACT_ATOMS: atom_id res chain seq x y z
N MET A 1 -25.76 20.47 25.32
CA MET A 1 -25.28 19.93 24.04
C MET A 1 -24.54 18.64 24.38
N GLU A 2 -25.27 17.54 24.44
CA GLU A 2 -24.77 16.23 24.91
C GLU A 2 -24.09 15.49 23.76
N TYR A 3 -22.87 15.00 24.01
CA TYR A 3 -22.19 14.03 23.15
C TYR A 3 -22.69 12.62 23.50
N PRO A 4 -23.06 11.77 22.53
CA PRO A 4 -23.46 10.41 22.85
C PRO A 4 -22.24 9.56 23.23
N SER A 5 -22.37 8.86 24.35
CA SER A 5 -21.40 7.91 24.91
C SER A 5 -21.11 6.76 23.94
N TYR A 6 -19.85 6.62 23.53
CA TYR A 6 -19.40 5.51 22.69
C TYR A 6 -19.25 4.25 23.53
N HIS A 7 -20.27 3.40 23.50
CA HIS A 7 -20.15 2.01 23.92
C HIS A 7 -19.09 1.29 23.06
N VAL A 8 -18.22 0.54 23.74
CA VAL A 8 -17.10 -0.23 23.20
C VAL A 8 -17.59 -1.22 22.14
N LEU A 9 -17.44 -0.87 20.86
CA LEU A 9 -17.70 -1.77 19.74
C LEU A 9 -16.39 -2.41 19.27
N LYS A 10 -16.42 -3.74 19.12
CA LYS A 10 -15.27 -4.61 18.82
C LYS A 10 -14.50 -4.20 17.55
N PRO A 11 -13.16 -4.35 17.52
CA PRO A 11 -12.26 -3.72 16.52
C PRO A 11 -12.48 -4.12 15.06
N LEU A 12 -13.10 -5.26 14.76
CA LEU A 12 -13.25 -5.77 13.39
C LEU A 12 -14.32 -5.08 12.55
N LYS A 13 -15.34 -4.46 13.16
CA LYS A 13 -16.40 -3.75 12.41
C LYS A 13 -15.97 -2.35 11.95
N LEU A 14 -15.02 -1.72 12.64
CA LEU A 14 -14.54 -0.38 12.28
C LEU A 14 -13.77 -0.42 10.94
N HIS A 15 -12.91 -1.41 10.71
CA HIS A 15 -12.04 -1.42 9.53
C HIS A 15 -12.80 -1.39 8.19
N TRP A 16 -13.94 -2.11 8.11
CA TRP A 16 -14.76 -2.16 6.89
C TRP A 16 -15.64 -0.93 6.66
N GLN A 17 -16.16 -0.31 7.73
CA GLN A 17 -16.95 0.93 7.62
C GLN A 17 -16.09 2.12 7.18
N TRP A 18 -14.82 2.15 7.58
CA TRP A 18 -13.89 3.22 7.20
C TRP A 18 -13.52 3.20 5.71
N HIS A 19 -13.29 2.00 5.13
CA HIS A 19 -13.05 1.87 3.68
C HIS A 19 -14.24 2.29 2.80
N GLN A 20 -15.47 2.28 3.34
CA GLN A 20 -16.65 2.79 2.64
C GLN A 20 -16.77 4.32 2.74
N MET A 21 -16.28 4.94 3.82
CA MET A 21 -16.26 6.40 3.96
C MET A 21 -15.20 7.08 3.08
N GLU A 22 -14.04 6.45 2.86
CA GLU A 22 -12.97 7.01 2.02
C GLU A 22 -13.34 7.13 0.54
N ARG A 23 -14.28 6.29 0.05
CA ARG A 23 -14.76 6.33 -1.35
C ARG A 23 -15.68 7.53 -1.67
N GLY A 24 -16.10 8.30 -0.66
CA GLY A 24 -17.00 9.45 -0.82
C GLY A 24 -16.40 10.82 -0.52
N MET A 25 -15.13 10.92 -0.12
CA MET A 25 -14.52 12.21 0.21
C MET A 25 -13.98 12.91 -1.05
N PRO A 26 -14.36 14.16 -1.33
CA PRO A 26 -13.63 14.96 -2.31
C PRO A 26 -12.18 15.15 -1.83
N ALA A 27 -11.24 15.21 -2.77
CA ALA A 27 -9.79 15.18 -2.58
C ALA A 27 -9.16 16.34 -1.75
N LYS A 28 -9.95 17.07 -0.96
CA LYS A 28 -9.51 18.15 -0.05
C LYS A 28 -10.28 18.10 1.26
N VAL A 29 -10.04 17.09 2.08
CA VAL A 29 -10.33 17.22 3.51
C VAL A 29 -9.07 16.85 4.27
N GLU A 30 -8.39 17.89 4.71
CA GLU A 30 -7.27 17.79 5.65
C GLU A 30 -7.85 17.42 7.02
N VAL A 31 -7.81 16.12 7.35
CA VAL A 31 -8.24 15.65 8.68
C VAL A 31 -7.09 15.88 9.66
N ALA A 32 -7.23 16.93 10.46
CA ALA A 32 -6.31 17.25 11.55
C ALA A 32 -6.20 16.08 12.55
N GLY A 33 -4.99 15.54 12.67
CA GLY A 33 -4.38 14.97 13.88
C GLY A 33 -5.16 13.90 14.66
N ILE A 34 -5.03 12.64 14.25
CA ILE A 34 -5.09 11.52 15.21
C ILE A 34 -3.66 11.23 15.68
N PRO A 35 -3.37 11.13 17.00
CA PRO A 35 -2.04 10.78 17.49
C PRO A 35 -1.61 9.43 16.92
N GLY A 36 -0.47 9.40 16.23
CA GLY A 36 0.04 8.22 15.51
C GLY A 36 -0.23 8.19 14.00
N ARG A 37 -1.01 9.13 13.47
CA ARG A 37 -1.32 9.21 12.03
C ARG A 37 -0.34 10.17 11.34
N THR A 38 0.61 9.63 10.57
CA THR A 38 1.50 10.43 9.72
C THR A 38 0.69 11.11 8.62
N SER A 39 0.86 12.43 8.42
CA SER A 39 0.18 13.18 7.35
C SER A 39 0.49 12.58 5.97
N PRO A 40 -0.38 12.68 4.96
CA PRO A 40 -0.14 12.14 3.61
C PRO A 40 1.23 12.52 3.04
N ALA A 41 1.68 13.76 3.29
CA ALA A 41 3.00 14.25 2.91
C ALA A 41 4.16 13.44 3.52
N ARG A 42 3.99 12.89 4.72
CA ARG A 42 4.98 12.08 5.44
C ARG A 42 5.02 10.62 4.95
N TRP A 43 3.99 10.14 4.23
CA TRP A 43 3.98 8.78 3.65
C TRP A 43 4.84 8.65 2.41
N TYR A 44 5.03 9.72 1.65
CA TYR A 44 5.86 9.72 0.44
C TYR A 44 7.35 9.76 0.78
N ASN A 45 7.74 10.43 1.86
CA ASN A 45 9.15 10.58 2.25
C ASN A 45 9.63 9.53 3.28
N ILE A 46 9.20 8.28 3.13
CA ILE A 46 9.67 7.18 3.99
C ILE A 46 11.02 6.72 3.45
N LYS A 47 12.09 6.83 4.24
CA LYS A 47 13.41 6.33 3.81
C LYS A 47 13.41 4.81 3.72
N ALA A 48 13.84 4.28 2.58
CA ALA A 48 14.13 2.87 2.43
C ALA A 48 15.26 2.42 3.37
N PHE A 49 15.15 1.22 3.92
CA PHE A 49 16.26 0.59 4.63
C PHE A 49 17.40 0.29 3.66
N SER A 50 18.64 0.56 4.06
CA SER A 50 19.83 0.31 3.23
C SER A 50 19.94 -1.15 2.77
N CYS A 51 19.47 -2.10 3.58
CA CYS A 51 19.43 -3.51 3.23
C CYS A 51 18.43 -3.82 2.10
N ALA A 52 17.29 -3.12 2.03
CA ALA A 52 16.33 -3.29 0.95
C ALA A 52 16.93 -2.86 -0.40
N ASN A 53 17.62 -1.70 -0.43
CA ASN A 53 18.32 -1.24 -1.63
C ASN A 53 19.38 -2.24 -2.11
N ARG A 54 20.18 -2.79 -1.18
CA ARG A 54 21.20 -3.79 -1.48
C ARG A 54 20.58 -5.06 -2.07
N LEU A 55 19.49 -5.54 -1.48
CA LEU A 55 18.80 -6.75 -1.92
C LEU A 55 18.17 -6.59 -3.31
N ILE A 56 17.40 -5.51 -3.50
CA ILE A 56 16.75 -5.23 -4.79
C ILE A 56 17.79 -5.11 -5.91
N LYS A 57 18.88 -4.36 -5.65
CA LYS A 57 19.98 -4.22 -6.61
C LYS A 57 20.63 -5.58 -6.93
N HIS A 58 20.87 -6.40 -5.92
CA HIS A 58 21.48 -7.72 -6.11
C HIS A 58 20.60 -8.66 -6.94
N LEU A 59 19.30 -8.73 -6.64
CA LEU A 59 18.36 -9.56 -7.38
C LEU A 59 18.24 -9.08 -8.83
N SER A 60 18.08 -7.77 -9.04
CA SER A 60 18.01 -7.16 -10.37
C SER A 60 19.30 -7.42 -11.18
N SER A 61 20.48 -7.26 -10.58
CA SER A 61 21.76 -7.52 -11.27
C SER A 61 21.99 -8.99 -11.63
N ASN A 62 21.30 -9.92 -10.97
CA ASN A 62 21.33 -11.35 -11.27
C ASN A 62 20.18 -11.79 -12.19
N GLY A 63 19.41 -10.84 -12.74
CA GLY A 63 18.32 -11.15 -13.67
C GLY A 63 17.11 -11.84 -13.01
N VAL A 64 16.95 -11.73 -11.68
CA VAL A 64 15.80 -12.30 -10.98
C VAL A 64 14.55 -11.44 -11.27
N PRO A 65 13.48 -12.00 -11.87
CA PRO A 65 12.22 -11.29 -12.06
C PRO A 65 11.58 -10.96 -10.71
N MET A 66 11.12 -9.71 -10.54
CA MET A 66 10.50 -9.26 -9.29
C MET A 66 9.21 -8.51 -9.54
N ALA A 67 8.23 -8.69 -8.65
CA ALA A 67 7.01 -7.91 -8.58
C ALA A 67 6.82 -7.35 -7.15
N LEU A 68 6.22 -6.17 -7.05
CA LEU A 68 5.83 -5.55 -5.78
C LEU A 68 4.32 -5.70 -5.56
N ALA A 69 3.90 -6.28 -4.44
CA ALA A 69 2.49 -6.49 -4.11
C ALA A 69 2.14 -5.89 -2.73
N SER A 70 1.26 -4.89 -2.68
CA SER A 70 0.83 -4.26 -1.42
C SER A 70 -0.64 -3.85 -1.43
N ASN A 71 -1.23 -3.74 -0.24
CA ASN A 71 -2.67 -3.46 -0.07
C ASN A 71 -3.11 -2.03 -0.45
N PRO A 72 -2.29 -0.97 -0.29
CA PRO A 72 -2.68 0.35 -0.77
C PRO A 72 -2.94 0.35 -2.29
N PRO A 73 -3.72 1.33 -2.79
CA PRO A 73 -3.92 1.51 -4.22
C PRO A 73 -2.58 1.62 -4.96
N LYS A 74 -2.52 1.13 -6.19
CA LYS A 74 -1.31 1.12 -7.01
C LYS A 74 -0.64 2.51 -7.11
N LEU A 75 -1.44 3.56 -7.31
CA LEU A 75 -0.95 4.95 -7.37
C LEU A 75 -0.18 5.37 -6.11
N ASN A 76 -0.64 4.95 -4.94
CA ASN A 76 0.02 5.27 -3.68
C ASN A 76 1.37 4.56 -3.57
N MET A 77 1.50 3.35 -4.11
CA MET A 77 2.78 2.64 -4.16
C MET A 77 3.72 3.24 -5.17
N GLU A 78 3.25 3.55 -6.37
CA GLU A 78 4.06 4.19 -7.39
C GLU A 78 4.64 5.50 -6.87
N GLY A 79 3.84 6.31 -6.16
CA GLY A 79 4.34 7.50 -5.48
C GLY A 79 5.41 7.18 -4.42
N LYS A 80 5.21 6.15 -3.58
CA LYS A 80 6.17 5.75 -2.54
C LYS A 80 7.51 5.28 -3.10
N ILE A 81 7.51 4.52 -4.20
CA ILE A 81 8.75 3.98 -4.76
C ILE A 81 9.44 4.95 -5.71
N SER A 82 8.72 5.96 -6.23
CA SER A 82 9.31 6.95 -7.15
C SER A 82 10.40 7.78 -6.48
N ASP A 83 10.31 8.00 -5.17
CA ASP A 83 11.33 8.67 -4.37
C ASP A 83 12.54 7.77 -4.06
N HIS A 84 12.51 6.49 -4.48
CA HIS A 84 13.58 5.53 -4.30
C HIS A 84 14.26 5.20 -5.63
N HIS A 85 15.42 5.82 -5.85
CA HIS A 85 16.18 5.65 -7.08
C HIS A 85 16.45 4.16 -7.40
N GLY A 86 16.06 3.75 -8.61
CA GLY A 86 16.25 2.39 -9.11
C GLY A 86 15.16 1.39 -8.70
N TRP A 87 14.24 1.74 -7.79
CA TRP A 87 13.20 0.80 -7.34
C TRP A 87 12.16 0.55 -8.42
N LYS A 88 11.63 1.62 -9.02
CA LYS A 88 10.57 1.51 -10.03
C LYS A 88 11.02 0.67 -11.23
N GLU A 89 12.29 0.78 -11.59
CA GLU A 89 12.91 0.04 -12.70
C GLU A 89 13.27 -1.40 -12.34
N SER A 90 13.39 -1.72 -11.04
CA SER A 90 13.74 -3.06 -10.57
C SER A 90 12.57 -4.04 -10.56
N PHE A 91 11.33 -3.53 -10.54
CA PHE A 91 10.13 -4.38 -10.51
C PHE A 91 9.47 -4.41 -11.90
N LEU A 92 9.21 -5.62 -12.40
CA LEU A 92 8.49 -5.84 -13.65
C LEU A 92 6.99 -5.51 -13.52
N ALA A 93 6.45 -5.65 -12.30
CA ALA A 93 5.06 -5.34 -12.00
C ALA A 93 4.91 -4.75 -10.60
N ILE A 94 3.91 -3.88 -10.47
CA ILE A 94 3.46 -3.31 -9.20
C ILE A 94 1.95 -3.60 -9.10
N VAL A 95 1.53 -4.24 -8.02
CA VAL A 95 0.16 -4.73 -7.77
C VAL A 95 -0.39 -4.15 -6.49
N GLY A 96 -1.40 -3.29 -6.61
CA GLY A 96 -2.11 -2.67 -5.50
C GLY A 96 -3.29 -3.50 -5.00
N GLY A 97 -3.91 -3.05 -3.91
CA GLY A 97 -5.15 -3.66 -3.43
C GLY A 97 -6.34 -3.39 -4.35
N ASP A 98 -6.27 -2.36 -5.19
CA ASP A 98 -7.24 -2.01 -6.23
C ASP A 98 -7.09 -2.85 -7.51
N ASP A 99 -6.01 -3.63 -7.61
CA ASP A 99 -5.78 -4.57 -8.71
C ASP A 99 -6.44 -5.94 -8.50
N VAL A 100 -7.01 -6.19 -7.31
CA VAL A 100 -7.66 -7.45 -6.94
C VAL A 100 -9.03 -7.22 -6.32
N ILE A 101 -9.95 -8.17 -6.54
CA ILE A 101 -11.31 -8.09 -5.99
C ILE A 101 -11.28 -8.17 -4.45
N ASN A 102 -10.47 -9.09 -3.92
CA ASN A 102 -10.25 -9.20 -2.48
C ASN A 102 -8.82 -8.76 -2.16
N GLY A 103 -8.68 -7.59 -1.54
CA GLY A 103 -7.41 -7.15 -0.96
C GLY A 103 -6.95 -8.07 0.18
N LYS A 104 -5.76 -7.79 0.74
CA LYS A 104 -5.27 -8.52 1.92
C LYS A 104 -6.33 -8.41 3.04
N GLN A 105 -6.66 -9.47 3.76
CA GLN A 105 -5.88 -10.70 3.98
C GLN A 105 -6.08 -11.82 2.95
N SER A 106 -6.83 -11.60 1.87
CA SER A 106 -6.90 -12.58 0.76
C SER A 106 -5.51 -12.78 0.11
N PRO A 107 -5.16 -14.00 -0.33
CA PRO A 107 -3.93 -14.25 -1.06
C PRO A 107 -3.97 -13.74 -2.52
N ASP A 108 -5.12 -13.30 -3.03
CA ASP A 108 -5.35 -12.98 -4.46
C ASP A 108 -4.32 -12.03 -5.08
N ILE A 109 -3.70 -11.17 -4.27
CA ILE A 109 -2.67 -10.24 -4.74
C ILE A 109 -1.37 -10.94 -5.19
N PHE A 110 -1.06 -12.13 -4.68
CA PHE A 110 0.15 -12.87 -5.06
C PHE A 110 0.01 -13.56 -6.43
N PRO A 111 -1.07 -14.31 -6.72
CA PRO A 111 -1.32 -14.84 -8.06
C PRO A 111 -1.42 -13.75 -9.14
N GLU A 112 -2.02 -12.59 -8.81
CA GLU A 112 -2.08 -11.47 -9.75
C GLU A 112 -0.68 -10.88 -10.04
N ALA A 113 0.19 -10.81 -9.03
CA ALA A 113 1.58 -10.40 -9.22
C ALA A 113 2.37 -11.41 -10.07
N ALA A 114 2.22 -12.70 -9.81
CA ALA A 114 2.86 -13.77 -10.57
C ALA A 114 2.45 -13.74 -12.05
N LYS A 115 1.14 -13.62 -12.30
CA LYS A 115 0.57 -13.47 -13.65
C LYS A 115 1.17 -12.28 -14.41
N ARG A 116 1.34 -11.12 -13.78
CA ARG A 116 1.89 -9.91 -14.43
C ARG A 116 3.36 -10.04 -14.82
N ILE A 117 4.11 -10.93 -14.17
CA ILE A 117 5.51 -11.20 -14.51
C ILE A 117 5.69 -12.53 -15.27
N ASN A 118 4.59 -13.13 -15.74
CA ASN A 118 4.56 -14.40 -16.47
C ASN A 118 5.26 -15.53 -15.71
N THR A 119 4.97 -15.67 -14.42
CA THR A 119 5.47 -16.77 -13.57
C THR A 119 4.32 -17.47 -12.85
N GLU A 120 4.60 -18.66 -12.33
CA GLU A 120 3.64 -19.42 -11.51
C GLU A 120 3.67 -18.93 -10.05
N PRO A 121 2.52 -18.87 -9.35
CA PRO A 121 2.43 -18.35 -7.97
C PRO A 121 3.08 -19.21 -6.89
#